data_AF-A0A840E4D0-F1
#
_entry.id   AF-A0A840E4D0-F1
#
_cell.length_a   1.000
_cell.length_b   1.000
_cell.length_c   1.000
_cell.angle_alpha   90.00
_cell.angle_beta   90.00
_cell.angle_gamma   90.00
#
_symmetry.space_group_name_H-M   'P 1'
#
loop_
_entity.id
_entity.type
_entity.pdbx_description
1 polymer ?
#
loop_
_entity_poly.entity_id
_entity_poly.type
_entity_poly.pdbx_seq_one_letter_code
_entity_poly.pdbx_strand_id
1 'polypeptide(L)'
;MRSSHYLLAFLFFCCSLAVRSQDNHFTLHDYNPLWLNPAQTGAYSGSLRVGGIYRGQWYTLNGLSTPSAYVDAPVIKGLRKYDWIGVGANLVSDKAGTTGDLGLKSTFFGFSAAYHLALDDNRRNVFTLGAQYGSTTYSLDVGSATLSQQLTIDPSLGGGGQTQGELKPSNAEGSGSDKSYNDINAGVMLRSVLDPKKSNLLEVGVSVLHLNGPKRGTLLTPSTDTLAVDTTTLGTRAGDNERRRRSTLHGHARLDLELSEKWRFQPSLFVQSSSSVTSASVQAWGSRALKPNLNLRLGLGYRTGDAAQVLIGLDYEQIRAALSYDITLSQSRTVTNYQGAFELSAQYIFNIYKKPTVVPAMLCPRI
;
A
#
# COMPACT_ATOMS: atom_id res chain seq x y z
N MET A 1 29.11 -35.16 -7.68
CA MET A 1 28.13 -34.19 -7.11
C MET A 1 28.63 -33.71 -5.74
N ARG A 2 29.47 -32.67 -5.67
CA ARG A 2 30.03 -32.15 -4.39
C ARG A 2 30.23 -30.62 -4.34
N SER A 3 29.51 -29.83 -5.13
CA SER A 3 29.65 -28.36 -5.16
C SER A 3 28.45 -27.56 -4.61
N SER A 4 27.36 -28.21 -4.19
CA SER A 4 26.11 -27.52 -3.81
C SER A 4 26.08 -26.92 -2.38
N HIS A 5 26.95 -27.40 -1.48
CA HIS A 5 26.80 -27.11 -0.03
C HIS A 5 27.47 -25.80 0.39
N TYR A 6 28.49 -25.35 -0.34
CA TYR A 6 29.17 -24.08 -0.06
C TYR A 6 28.40 -22.87 -0.59
N LEU A 7 27.58 -23.04 -1.64
CA LEU A 7 26.71 -21.99 -2.16
C LEU A 7 25.57 -21.66 -1.19
N LEU A 8 25.00 -22.69 -0.52
CA LEU A 8 23.97 -22.51 0.51
C LEU A 8 24.52 -21.85 1.78
N ALA A 9 25.76 -22.18 2.18
CA ALA A 9 26.41 -21.57 3.34
C ALA A 9 26.81 -20.10 3.08
N PHE A 10 27.23 -19.78 1.85
CA PHE A 10 27.53 -18.40 1.45
C PHE A 10 26.25 -17.54 1.31
N LEU A 11 25.11 -18.14 0.89
CA LEU A 11 23.81 -17.47 0.90
C LEU A 11 23.30 -17.19 2.32
N PHE A 12 23.65 -18.03 3.30
CA PHE A 12 23.21 -17.86 4.69
C PHE A 12 24.01 -16.80 5.47
N PHE A 13 25.24 -16.50 5.04
CA PHE A 13 26.13 -15.56 5.75
C PHE A 13 25.98 -14.09 5.30
N CYS A 14 25.22 -13.80 4.24
CA CYS A 14 25.04 -12.44 3.72
C CYS A 14 23.85 -11.67 4.36
N CYS A 15 23.13 -12.28 5.30
CA CYS A 15 22.07 -11.62 6.07
C CYS A 15 22.63 -10.82 7.26
N SER A 16 23.61 -9.96 7.02
CA SER A 16 24.06 -8.97 8.00
C SER A 16 23.33 -7.64 7.78
N LEU A 17 22.44 -7.34 8.73
CA LEU A 17 22.08 -6.01 9.23
C LEU A 17 22.11 -4.86 8.21
N ALA A 18 21.08 -4.82 7.37
CA ALA A 18 20.57 -3.55 6.86
C ALA A 18 19.07 -3.50 7.18
N VAL A 19 18.69 -2.73 8.19
CA VAL A 19 17.30 -2.28 8.36
C VAL A 19 17.00 -1.38 7.17
N ARG A 20 16.46 -1.97 6.10
CA ARG A 20 16.03 -1.25 4.89
C ARG A 20 14.55 -0.95 5.04
N SER A 21 14.19 0.32 4.84
CA SER A 21 12.79 0.75 4.83
C SER A 21 12.03 -0.05 3.78
N GLN A 22 10.92 -0.66 4.20
CA GLN A 22 9.94 -1.26 3.30
C GLN A 22 8.90 -0.19 2.98
N ASP A 23 8.32 -0.25 1.79
CA ASP A 23 7.12 0.54 1.48
C ASP A 23 5.90 -0.08 2.15
N ASN A 24 4.90 0.75 2.41
CA ASN A 24 3.66 0.32 3.04
C ASN A 24 2.93 -0.73 2.23
N HIS A 25 2.59 -1.82 2.90
CA HIS A 25 1.74 -2.89 2.38
C HIS A 25 0.43 -2.98 3.17
N PHE A 26 -0.61 -3.47 2.51
CA PHE A 26 -1.90 -3.80 3.13
C PHE A 26 -2.13 -5.31 3.10
N THR A 27 -2.79 -5.83 4.12
CA THR A 27 -3.29 -7.22 4.16
C THR A 27 -4.51 -7.35 3.26
N LEU A 28 -5.46 -6.44 3.33
CA LEU A 28 -6.60 -6.32 2.43
C LEU A 28 -6.17 -5.61 1.14
N HIS A 29 -5.19 -6.16 0.42
CA HIS A 29 -4.59 -5.55 -0.77
C HIS A 29 -5.63 -5.16 -1.85
N ASP A 30 -6.66 -5.98 -2.04
CA ASP A 30 -7.75 -5.72 -3.01
C ASP A 30 -8.61 -4.48 -2.67
N TYR A 31 -8.50 -3.98 -1.44
CA TYR A 31 -9.27 -2.82 -0.95
C TYR A 31 -8.51 -1.50 -1.11
N ASN A 32 -7.31 -1.51 -1.70
CA ASN A 32 -6.60 -0.30 -2.11
C ASN A 32 -6.08 -0.42 -3.56
N PRO A 33 -7.00 -0.53 -4.54
CA PRO A 33 -6.69 -0.92 -5.92
C PRO A 33 -5.68 0.02 -6.60
N LEU A 34 -5.81 1.33 -6.37
CA LEU A 34 -4.98 2.35 -7.03
C LEU A 34 -3.55 2.41 -6.47
N TRP A 35 -3.34 2.00 -5.21
CA TRP A 35 -2.00 1.84 -4.63
C TRP A 35 -1.39 0.49 -5.01
N LEU A 36 -2.22 -0.54 -5.08
CA LEU A 36 -1.80 -1.89 -5.48
C LEU A 36 -1.26 -1.87 -6.91
N ASN A 37 -2.04 -1.38 -7.87
CA ASN A 37 -1.64 -1.29 -9.28
C ASN A 37 -2.46 -0.21 -10.00
N PRO A 38 -1.83 0.83 -10.59
CA PRO A 38 -2.55 1.89 -11.29
C PRO A 38 -3.40 1.38 -12.47
N ALA A 39 -3.12 0.19 -13.02
CA ALA A 39 -3.95 -0.47 -14.02
C ALA A 39 -5.33 -0.90 -13.49
N GLN A 40 -5.56 -0.92 -12.18
CA GLN A 40 -6.89 -1.18 -11.62
C GLN A 40 -7.83 0.04 -11.66
N THR A 41 -7.34 1.21 -12.10
CA THR A 41 -8.12 2.44 -12.20
C THR A 41 -9.27 2.27 -13.21
N GLY A 42 -10.51 2.36 -12.75
CA GLY A 42 -11.70 2.14 -13.58
C GLY A 42 -11.90 0.67 -14.00
N ALA A 43 -11.22 -0.28 -13.36
CA ALA A 43 -11.30 -1.72 -13.68
C ALA A 43 -12.47 -2.44 -13.01
N TYR A 44 -13.68 -1.88 -13.05
CA TYR A 44 -14.85 -2.47 -12.37
C TYR A 44 -16.14 -2.16 -13.12
N SER A 45 -17.23 -2.84 -12.75
CA SER A 45 -18.56 -2.57 -13.31
C SER A 45 -19.27 -1.54 -12.44
N GLY A 46 -19.30 -0.29 -12.89
CA GLY A 46 -20.04 0.81 -12.25
C GLY A 46 -19.70 2.16 -12.87
N SER A 47 -20.20 3.24 -12.27
CA SER A 47 -19.96 4.61 -12.74
C SER A 47 -18.89 5.33 -11.92
N LEU A 48 -18.85 5.10 -10.62
CA LEU A 48 -17.88 5.71 -9.70
C LEU A 48 -17.63 4.73 -8.55
N ARG A 49 -16.39 4.58 -8.12
CA ARG A 49 -16.01 3.78 -6.96
C ARG A 49 -15.27 4.68 -6.00
N VAL A 50 -15.68 4.63 -4.74
CA VAL A 50 -15.04 5.34 -3.64
C VAL A 50 -14.73 4.30 -2.58
N GLY A 51 -13.56 4.38 -1.98
CA GLY A 51 -13.21 3.48 -0.89
C GLY A 51 -12.09 4.01 -0.02
N GLY A 52 -11.89 3.30 1.08
CA GLY A 52 -10.80 3.58 2.00
C GLY A 52 -10.45 2.35 2.82
N ILE A 53 -9.23 2.39 3.33
CA ILE A 53 -8.68 1.39 4.21
C ILE A 53 -7.86 2.08 5.29
N TYR A 54 -7.98 1.59 6.51
CA TYR A 54 -7.17 2.02 7.64
C TYR A 54 -6.41 0.81 8.17
N ARG A 55 -5.08 0.88 8.20
CA ARG A 55 -4.21 -0.08 8.87
C ARG A 55 -3.66 0.53 10.15
N GLY A 56 -3.76 -0.19 11.27
CA GLY A 56 -3.11 0.15 12.53
C GLY A 56 -2.25 -1.01 13.03
N GLN A 57 -1.02 -0.74 13.48
CA GLN A 57 -0.11 -1.77 14.00
C GLN A 57 0.31 -1.43 15.43
N TRP A 58 0.44 -2.43 16.30
CA TRP A 58 0.98 -2.24 17.67
C TRP A 58 0.19 -1.19 18.46
N TYR A 59 -1.13 -1.40 18.56
CA TYR A 59 -2.11 -0.45 19.08
C TYR A 59 -1.79 0.08 20.49
N THR A 60 -1.16 -0.70 21.37
CA THR A 60 -0.79 -0.20 22.71
C THR A 60 0.49 0.65 22.72
N LEU A 61 1.32 0.57 21.68
CA LEU A 61 2.56 1.34 21.54
C LEU A 61 2.33 2.62 20.71
N ASN A 62 1.07 2.95 20.38
CA ASN A 62 0.71 3.99 19.42
C ASN A 62 1.55 3.88 18.14
N GLY A 63 1.78 2.64 17.70
CA GLY A 63 2.61 2.33 16.54
C GLY A 63 1.83 2.54 15.25
N LEU A 64 2.57 2.92 14.20
CA LEU A 64 2.21 2.79 12.78
C LEU A 64 0.71 2.86 12.42
N SER A 65 0.29 4.02 11.93
CA SER A 65 -1.06 4.23 11.38
C SER A 65 -0.98 4.62 9.92
N THR A 66 -1.75 3.92 9.09
CA THR A 66 -1.74 4.09 7.64
C THR A 66 -3.17 4.19 7.08
N PRO A 67 -3.83 5.36 7.13
CA PRO A 67 -5.07 5.59 6.40
C PRO A 67 -4.81 5.76 4.89
N SER A 68 -5.71 5.21 4.09
CA SER A 68 -5.76 5.39 2.65
C SER A 68 -7.18 5.57 2.16
N ALA A 69 -7.35 6.41 1.15
CA ALA A 69 -8.63 6.64 0.48
C ALA A 69 -8.41 6.74 -1.03
N TYR A 70 -9.42 6.38 -1.80
CA TYR A 70 -9.36 6.46 -3.25
C TYR A 70 -10.74 6.71 -3.86
N VAL A 71 -10.70 7.26 -5.06
CA VAL A 71 -11.86 7.45 -5.93
C VAL A 71 -11.43 7.18 -7.37
N ASP A 72 -12.23 6.42 -8.12
CA ASP A 72 -11.97 6.18 -9.53
C ASP A 72 -13.24 5.93 -10.33
N ALA A 73 -13.20 6.21 -11.63
CA ALA A 73 -14.33 6.09 -12.54
C ALA A 73 -13.89 5.59 -13.93
N PRO A 74 -14.61 4.66 -14.57
CA PRO A 74 -14.51 4.42 -16.00
C PRO A 74 -15.29 5.52 -16.74
N VAL A 75 -14.59 6.46 -17.39
CA VAL A 75 -15.21 7.73 -17.84
C VAL A 75 -15.57 7.73 -19.32
N ILE A 76 -14.67 7.27 -20.19
CA ILE A 76 -14.81 7.43 -21.64
C ILE A 76 -14.61 6.12 -22.38
N LYS A 77 -15.28 5.98 -23.54
CA LYS A 77 -14.89 4.97 -24.54
C LYS A 77 -13.46 5.26 -24.98
N GLY A 78 -12.66 4.20 -25.09
CA GLY A 78 -11.28 4.28 -25.56
C GLY A 78 -11.23 4.51 -27.07
N LEU A 79 -10.06 4.24 -27.66
CA LEU A 79 -9.83 4.40 -29.10
C LEU A 79 -10.64 3.38 -29.92
N ARG A 80 -10.95 2.20 -29.36
CA ARG A 80 -11.78 1.17 -30.01
C ARG A 80 -13.16 1.09 -29.37
N LYS A 81 -14.10 0.50 -30.10
CA LYS A 81 -15.51 0.33 -29.70
C LYS A 81 -15.70 -0.27 -28.30
N TYR A 82 -14.85 -1.21 -27.93
CA TYR A 82 -14.95 -1.98 -26.69
C TYR A 82 -13.97 -1.54 -25.60
N ASP A 83 -13.07 -0.62 -25.90
CA ASP A 83 -12.09 -0.09 -24.96
C ASP A 83 -12.71 0.99 -24.06
N TRP A 84 -12.07 1.26 -22.93
CA TRP A 84 -12.41 2.40 -22.08
C TRP A 84 -11.21 2.95 -21.35
N ILE A 85 -11.33 4.19 -20.88
CA ILE A 85 -10.32 4.83 -20.04
C ILE A 85 -10.90 5.04 -18.65
N GLY A 86 -10.14 4.61 -17.65
CA GLY A 86 -10.38 4.89 -16.24
C GLY A 86 -9.52 6.06 -15.76
N VAL A 87 -10.06 6.89 -14.89
CA VAL A 87 -9.32 7.93 -14.17
C VAL A 87 -9.61 7.81 -12.68
N GLY A 88 -8.68 8.23 -11.84
CA GLY A 88 -8.86 8.19 -10.40
C GLY A 88 -7.84 9.01 -9.64
N ALA A 89 -8.02 9.05 -8.33
CA ALA A 89 -7.11 9.65 -7.39
C ALA A 89 -7.05 8.81 -6.12
N ASN A 90 -5.89 8.80 -5.46
CA ASN A 90 -5.70 8.14 -4.19
C ASN A 90 -4.82 8.96 -3.25
N LEU A 91 -5.07 8.77 -1.96
CA LEU A 91 -4.32 9.32 -0.85
C LEU A 91 -3.85 8.16 0.00
N VAL A 92 -2.56 8.10 0.31
CA VAL A 92 -1.99 7.15 1.27
C VAL A 92 -1.17 7.96 2.26
N SER A 93 -1.57 7.97 3.52
CA SER A 93 -0.79 8.60 4.58
C SER A 93 -0.24 7.53 5.50
N ASP A 94 1.02 7.66 5.85
CA ASP A 94 1.74 6.82 6.79
C ASP A 94 2.27 7.66 7.93
N LYS A 95 2.17 7.13 9.14
CA LYS A 95 2.85 7.65 10.31
C LYS A 95 3.67 6.52 10.92
N ALA A 96 4.98 6.56 10.77
CA ALA A 96 5.92 5.61 11.35
C ALA A 96 6.63 6.20 12.58
N GLY A 97 6.88 5.38 13.61
CA GLY A 97 7.54 5.80 14.85
C GLY A 97 6.64 5.75 16.08
N THR A 98 7.22 5.91 17.26
CA THR A 98 6.52 5.86 18.56
C THR A 98 5.93 7.24 18.88
N THR A 99 4.65 7.30 19.22
CA THR A 99 4.01 8.56 19.64
C THR A 99 4.65 9.06 20.94
N GLY A 100 5.24 10.26 20.90
CA GLY A 100 5.94 10.88 22.04
C GLY A 100 7.43 11.14 21.80
N ASP A 101 8.06 10.40 20.87
CA ASP A 101 9.50 10.49 20.59
C ASP A 101 9.76 11.16 19.22
N LEU A 102 10.16 10.36 18.23
CA LEU A 102 10.46 10.80 16.87
C LEU A 102 9.64 9.95 15.89
N GLY A 103 8.67 10.58 15.24
CA GLY A 103 7.86 10.01 14.17
C GLY A 103 8.27 10.55 12.81
N LEU A 104 8.04 9.74 11.77
CA LEU A 104 8.05 10.15 10.38
C LEU A 104 6.63 10.09 9.84
N LYS A 105 6.12 11.22 9.37
CA LYS A 105 4.86 11.30 8.63
C LYS A 105 5.17 11.38 7.14
N SER A 106 4.46 10.60 6.32
CA SER A 106 4.58 10.62 4.86
C SER A 106 3.19 10.50 4.24
N THR A 107 2.81 11.45 3.38
CA THR A 107 1.50 11.49 2.73
C THR A 107 1.69 11.57 1.22
N PHE A 108 1.30 10.52 0.51
CA PHE A 108 1.20 10.49 -0.93
C PHE A 108 -0.21 10.90 -1.37
N PHE A 109 -0.30 11.81 -2.33
CA PHE A 109 -1.51 12.09 -3.08
C PHE A 109 -1.21 11.99 -4.57
N GLY A 110 -2.00 11.23 -5.30
CA GLY A 110 -1.77 11.00 -6.73
C GLY A 110 -3.03 10.83 -7.54
N PHE A 111 -2.87 11.06 -8.85
CA PHE A 111 -3.87 10.81 -9.87
C PHE A 111 -3.43 9.63 -10.71
N SER A 112 -4.37 8.76 -11.06
CA SER A 112 -4.14 7.61 -11.91
C SER A 112 -5.02 7.66 -13.16
N ALA A 113 -4.49 7.11 -14.25
CA ALA A 113 -5.21 6.88 -15.48
C ALA A 113 -4.87 5.48 -16.00
N ALA A 114 -5.86 4.78 -16.53
CA ALA A 114 -5.66 3.47 -17.13
C ALA A 114 -6.43 3.32 -18.44
N TYR A 115 -5.77 2.73 -19.43
CA TYR A 115 -6.35 2.37 -20.70
C TYR A 115 -6.67 0.87 -20.71
N HIS A 116 -7.94 0.54 -20.87
CA HIS A 116 -8.45 -0.84 -20.89
C HIS A 116 -8.68 -1.27 -22.33
N LEU A 117 -7.77 -2.08 -22.85
CA LEU A 117 -7.82 -2.66 -24.19
C LEU A 117 -8.62 -3.97 -24.14
N ALA A 118 -9.83 -3.95 -24.71
CA ALA A 118 -10.60 -5.16 -24.89
C ALA A 118 -10.01 -5.98 -26.04
N LEU A 119 -9.56 -7.19 -25.74
CA LEU A 119 -8.97 -8.11 -26.72
C LEU A 119 -10.04 -8.90 -27.50
N ASP A 120 -11.29 -8.84 -27.06
CA ASP A 120 -12.44 -9.44 -27.75
C ASP A 120 -13.68 -8.53 -27.68
N ASP A 121 -14.60 -8.73 -28.63
CA ASP A 121 -15.82 -7.94 -28.80
C ASP A 121 -16.80 -8.03 -27.62
N ASN A 122 -16.61 -9.01 -26.73
CA ASN A 122 -17.43 -9.20 -25.55
C ASN A 122 -16.74 -8.74 -24.25
N ARG A 123 -15.58 -8.07 -24.35
CA ARG A 123 -14.78 -7.59 -23.20
C ARG A 123 -14.45 -8.68 -22.18
N ARG A 124 -14.33 -9.94 -22.62
CA ARG A 124 -14.00 -11.05 -21.71
C ARG A 124 -12.55 -10.99 -21.29
N ASN A 125 -11.66 -10.64 -22.22
CA ASN A 125 -10.24 -10.50 -22.04
C ASN A 125 -9.89 -9.03 -22.20
N VAL A 126 -9.35 -8.44 -21.15
CA VAL A 126 -9.00 -7.03 -21.11
C VAL A 126 -7.58 -6.92 -20.62
N PHE A 127 -6.73 -6.38 -21.49
CA PHE A 127 -5.38 -5.99 -21.12
C PHE A 127 -5.38 -4.51 -20.77
N THR A 128 -4.75 -4.15 -19.67
CA THR A 128 -4.82 -2.79 -19.12
C THR A 128 -3.42 -2.24 -18.91
N LEU A 129 -3.23 -1.00 -19.32
CA LEU A 129 -2.05 -0.20 -19.05
C LEU A 129 -2.45 0.93 -18.12
N GLY A 130 -1.78 1.06 -16.98
CA GLY A 130 -2.03 2.10 -15.99
C GLY A 130 -0.79 2.91 -15.67
N ALA A 131 -1.00 4.20 -15.45
CA ALA A 131 0.01 5.12 -14.94
C ALA A 131 -0.58 5.96 -13.81
N GLN A 132 0.27 6.38 -12.88
CA GLN A 132 -0.10 7.26 -11.79
C GLN A 132 1.02 8.26 -11.53
N TYR A 133 0.62 9.51 -11.32
CA TYR A 133 1.51 10.60 -10.97
C TYR A 133 1.02 11.23 -9.68
N GLY A 134 1.91 11.46 -8.74
CA GLY A 134 1.56 12.07 -7.46
C GLY A 134 2.73 12.79 -6.82
N SER A 135 2.46 13.36 -5.65
CA SER A 135 3.46 13.97 -4.79
C SER A 135 3.40 13.34 -3.41
N THR A 136 4.56 13.06 -2.85
CA THR A 136 4.69 12.62 -1.46
C THR A 136 5.26 13.77 -0.64
N THR A 137 4.49 14.26 0.33
CA THR A 137 4.98 15.18 1.36
C THR A 137 5.36 14.38 2.59
N TYR A 138 6.53 14.67 3.17
CA TYR A 138 7.02 13.96 4.35
C TYR A 138 7.72 14.89 5.32
N SER A 139 7.56 14.61 6.61
CA SER A 139 8.11 15.42 7.70
C SER A 139 8.34 14.61 8.97
N LEU A 140 9.13 15.19 9.88
CA LEU A 140 9.35 14.61 11.21
C LEU A 140 8.27 15.13 12.16
N ASP A 141 7.60 14.21 12.82
CA ASP A 141 6.69 14.45 13.93
C ASP A 141 7.49 14.27 15.23
N VAL A 142 8.06 15.35 15.74
CA VAL A 142 8.86 15.33 16.97
C VAL A 142 7.92 15.66 18.12
N GLY A 143 7.70 14.70 19.02
CA GLY A 143 6.99 14.97 20.28
C GLY A 143 7.81 15.90 21.17
N SER A 144 7.37 16.19 22.39
CA SER A 144 8.14 16.94 23.41
C SER A 144 9.42 16.23 23.88
N ALA A 145 9.93 15.27 23.11
CA ALA A 145 11.17 14.57 23.35
C ALA A 145 12.35 15.55 23.23
N THR A 146 12.87 15.96 24.38
CA THR A 146 14.30 16.22 24.52
C THR A 146 15.03 14.99 23.99
N LEU A 147 15.58 15.06 22.78
CA LEU A 147 16.57 14.10 22.30
C LEU A 147 17.64 14.01 23.40
N SER A 148 17.79 12.85 24.05
CA SER A 148 18.54 12.65 25.29
C SER A 148 20.05 12.93 25.20
N GLN A 149 20.50 13.60 24.15
CA GLN A 149 21.88 14.01 23.92
C GLN A 149 22.13 15.45 24.39
N GLN A 150 21.51 15.83 25.51
CA GLN A 150 21.82 17.05 26.24
C GLN A 150 22.56 16.65 27.51
N LEU A 151 23.89 16.74 27.47
CA LEU A 151 24.71 16.58 28.67
C LEU A 151 24.59 17.87 29.49
N THR A 152 23.81 17.84 30.56
CA THR A 152 23.79 18.92 31.54
C THR A 152 25.07 18.80 32.38
N ILE A 153 26.09 19.60 32.07
CA ILE A 153 27.27 19.73 32.94
C ILE A 153 26.82 20.53 34.18
N ASP A 154 27.18 20.03 35.36
CA ASP A 154 26.85 20.67 36.63
C ASP A 154 27.43 22.11 36.68
N PRO A 155 26.62 23.15 36.97
CA PRO A 155 27.10 24.52 37.10
C PRO A 155 28.23 24.69 38.13
N SER A 156 28.31 23.82 39.13
CA SER A 156 29.38 23.80 40.14
C SER A 156 30.76 23.38 39.60
N LEU A 157 30.80 22.75 38.41
CA LEU A 157 32.02 22.44 37.67
C LEU A 157 32.41 23.53 36.65
N GLY A 158 31.73 24.69 36.66
CA GLY A 158 31.99 25.81 35.75
C GLY A 158 31.38 25.66 34.35
N GLY A 159 30.53 24.66 34.12
CA GLY A 159 29.84 24.42 32.85
C GLY A 159 28.47 25.11 32.81
N GLY A 160 28.42 26.40 32.47
CA GLY A 160 27.16 27.14 32.29
C GLY A 160 26.52 27.02 30.90
N GLY A 161 26.97 26.08 30.07
CA GLY A 161 26.53 25.95 28.68
C GLY A 161 25.66 24.72 28.47
N GLN A 162 24.45 24.91 27.95
CA GLN A 162 23.71 23.82 27.30
C GLN A 162 24.46 23.44 26.03
N THR A 163 25.11 22.28 25.97
CA THR A 163 25.61 21.75 24.68
C THR A 163 24.38 21.37 23.85
N GLN A 164 24.19 22.06 22.73
CA GLN A 164 23.13 21.71 21.78
C GLN A 164 23.42 20.33 21.22
N GLY A 165 22.42 19.44 21.21
CA GLY A 165 22.58 18.10 20.66
C GLY A 165 23.10 18.13 19.22
N GLU A 166 23.95 17.16 18.88
CA GLU A 166 24.68 17.06 17.60
C GLU A 166 23.73 17.00 16.37
N LEU A 167 22.49 16.56 16.59
CA LEU A 167 21.41 16.47 15.62
C LEU A 167 20.22 17.33 16.04
N LYS A 168 19.94 18.39 15.28
CA LYS A 168 18.69 19.12 15.38
C LYS A 168 17.70 18.59 14.35
N PRO A 169 16.48 18.16 14.75
CA PRO A 169 15.37 18.12 13.81
C PRO A 169 15.25 19.51 13.23
N SER A 170 15.08 19.61 11.91
CA SER A 170 14.91 20.90 11.22
C SER A 170 13.73 21.75 11.75
N ASN A 171 12.90 21.17 12.62
CA ASN A 171 11.77 21.80 13.31
C ASN A 171 12.13 22.55 14.61
N ALA A 172 13.38 22.53 15.09
CA ALA A 172 13.75 23.13 16.40
C ALA A 172 13.70 24.68 16.43
N GLU A 173 13.57 25.36 15.28
CA GLU A 173 13.54 26.82 15.17
C GLU A 173 12.48 27.31 14.16
N GLY A 174 11.21 26.98 14.39
CA GLY A 174 10.06 27.69 13.78
C GLY A 174 9.91 27.63 12.25
N SER A 175 10.75 26.88 11.53
CA SER A 175 10.65 26.63 10.10
C SER A 175 9.96 25.28 9.86
N GLY A 176 8.73 25.29 9.33
CA GLY A 176 8.06 24.07 8.90
C GLY A 176 8.85 23.40 7.78
N SER A 177 9.44 22.23 8.06
CA SER A 177 10.37 21.56 7.16
C SER A 177 9.74 20.43 6.33
N ASP A 178 8.45 20.56 6.00
CA ASP A 178 7.78 19.62 5.11
C ASP A 178 8.53 19.57 3.77
N LYS A 179 9.08 18.40 3.43
CA LYS A 179 9.72 18.16 2.14
C LYS A 179 8.78 17.38 1.24
N SER A 180 8.87 17.61 -0.06
CA SER A 180 8.06 16.87 -1.03
C SER A 180 8.89 16.40 -2.22
N TYR A 181 8.41 15.36 -2.88
CA TYR A 181 8.89 14.94 -4.18
C TYR A 181 7.74 14.41 -5.02
N ASN A 182 7.88 14.55 -6.34
CA ASN A 182 6.95 13.98 -7.30
C ASN A 182 7.33 12.53 -7.60
N ASP A 183 6.33 11.72 -7.90
CA ASP A 183 6.44 10.28 -7.99
C ASP A 183 5.63 9.75 -9.16
N ILE A 184 6.21 8.78 -9.88
CA ILE A 184 5.60 8.16 -11.06
C ILE A 184 5.51 6.66 -10.84
N ASN A 185 4.31 6.12 -10.98
CA ASN A 185 4.02 4.70 -10.87
C ASN A 185 3.41 4.20 -12.18
N ALA A 186 3.71 2.96 -12.55
CA ALA A 186 3.18 2.34 -13.75
C ALA A 186 2.78 0.89 -13.47
N GLY A 187 1.82 0.37 -14.23
CA GLY A 187 1.40 -1.01 -14.07
C GLY A 187 0.66 -1.55 -15.26
N VAL A 188 0.65 -2.88 -15.34
CA VAL A 188 -0.08 -3.63 -16.34
C VAL A 188 -0.95 -4.66 -15.64
N MET A 189 -2.06 -5.02 -16.28
CA MET A 189 -2.97 -6.01 -15.75
C MET A 189 -3.69 -6.73 -16.89
N LEU A 190 -3.85 -8.04 -16.75
CA LEU A 190 -4.72 -8.85 -17.58
C LEU A 190 -5.90 -9.32 -16.75
N ARG A 191 -7.10 -9.12 -17.26
CA ARG A 191 -8.34 -9.66 -16.69
C ARG A 191 -9.05 -10.52 -17.72
N SER A 192 -9.39 -11.75 -17.36
CA SER A 192 -10.05 -12.72 -18.23
C SER A 192 -11.28 -13.33 -17.55
N VAL A 193 -12.44 -13.24 -18.21
CA VAL A 193 -13.65 -13.98 -17.83
C VAL A 193 -13.54 -15.39 -18.38
N LEU A 194 -13.21 -16.33 -17.50
CA LEU A 194 -12.96 -17.74 -17.84
C LEU A 194 -14.26 -18.48 -18.19
N ASP A 195 -15.31 -18.24 -17.40
CA ASP A 195 -16.64 -18.82 -17.63
C ASP A 195 -17.69 -17.69 -17.53
N PRO A 196 -18.25 -17.25 -18.67
CA PRO A 196 -19.26 -16.20 -18.68
C PRO A 196 -20.56 -16.57 -17.94
N LYS A 197 -20.92 -17.87 -17.89
CA LYS A 197 -22.15 -18.31 -17.21
C LYS A 197 -22.02 -18.24 -15.70
N LYS A 198 -20.85 -18.62 -15.19
CA LYS A 198 -20.51 -18.63 -13.75
C LYS A 198 -19.81 -17.36 -13.27
N SER A 199 -19.58 -16.41 -14.18
CA SER A 199 -18.80 -15.19 -13.94
C SER A 199 -17.42 -15.47 -13.30
N ASN A 200 -16.77 -16.56 -13.69
CA ASN A 200 -15.43 -16.90 -13.20
C ASN A 200 -14.41 -15.94 -13.79
N LEU A 201 -13.54 -15.39 -12.96
CA LEU A 201 -12.64 -14.29 -13.32
C LEU A 201 -11.21 -14.64 -12.94
N LEU A 202 -10.28 -14.47 -13.86
CA LEU A 202 -8.84 -14.43 -13.59
C LEU A 202 -8.37 -12.98 -13.71
N GLU A 203 -7.61 -12.52 -12.73
CA GLU A 203 -6.90 -11.25 -12.76
C GLU A 203 -5.43 -11.49 -12.42
N VAL A 204 -4.52 -10.94 -13.23
CA VAL A 204 -3.08 -10.98 -12.98
C VAL A 204 -2.51 -9.63 -13.33
N GLY A 205 -1.67 -9.05 -12.47
CA GLY A 205 -1.08 -7.75 -12.73
C GLY A 205 0.29 -7.58 -12.09
N VAL A 206 1.03 -6.63 -12.64
CA VAL A 206 2.34 -6.21 -12.16
C VAL A 206 2.38 -4.69 -12.18
N SER A 207 2.90 -4.06 -11.13
CA SER A 207 3.14 -2.62 -11.09
C SER A 207 4.51 -2.31 -10.51
N VAL A 208 5.05 -1.17 -10.91
CA VAL A 208 6.29 -0.61 -10.41
C VAL A 208 5.97 0.77 -9.85
N LEU A 209 6.15 0.93 -8.55
CA LEU A 209 6.08 2.20 -7.85
C LEU A 209 7.47 2.84 -7.84
N HIS A 210 7.51 4.17 -7.74
CA HIS A 210 8.74 4.96 -7.69
C HIS A 210 9.63 4.75 -8.92
N LEU A 211 9.02 4.75 -10.11
CA LEU A 211 9.68 4.53 -11.39
C LEU A 211 10.73 5.63 -11.66
N ASN A 212 10.45 6.86 -11.25
CA ASN A 212 11.35 8.01 -11.39
C ASN A 212 12.43 8.09 -10.29
N GLY A 213 12.45 7.14 -9.35
CA GLY A 213 13.44 7.07 -8.27
C GLY A 213 13.64 8.40 -7.53
N PRO A 214 12.57 8.99 -6.96
CA PRO A 214 12.60 10.36 -6.47
C PRO A 214 13.64 10.55 -5.38
N LYS A 215 14.27 11.73 -5.41
CA LYS A 215 15.27 12.14 -4.43
C LYS A 215 14.57 12.56 -3.15
N ARG A 216 14.86 11.87 -2.06
CA ARG A 216 14.40 12.21 -0.72
C ARG A 216 15.51 12.95 0.02
N GLY A 217 15.33 14.25 0.22
CA GLY A 217 16.24 15.05 1.02
C GLY A 217 16.16 14.71 2.51
N THR A 218 17.29 14.83 3.22
CA THR A 218 17.38 14.66 4.68
C THR A 218 16.45 15.63 5.43
N LEU A 219 15.83 15.16 6.51
CA LEU A 219 15.02 15.99 7.44
C LEU A 219 15.81 16.45 8.67
N LEU A 220 17.05 15.96 8.81
CA LEU A 220 17.97 16.32 9.88
C LEU A 220 19.12 17.15 9.30
N THR A 221 19.48 18.21 10.01
CA THR A 221 20.66 19.02 9.69
C THR A 221 21.70 18.79 10.78
N PRO A 222 22.93 18.36 10.45
CA PRO A 222 23.99 18.27 11.44
C PRO A 222 24.30 19.67 11.98
N SER A 223 24.51 19.78 13.30
CA SER A 223 25.01 21.02 13.89
C SER A 223 26.43 21.30 13.39
N THR A 224 26.72 22.57 13.08
CA THR A 224 28.09 23.00 12.75
C THR A 224 28.79 23.21 14.08
N ASP A 225 29.72 22.32 14.44
CA ASP A 225 30.57 22.55 15.60
C ASP A 225 31.47 23.76 15.32
N THR A 226 31.35 24.82 16.13
CA THR A 226 32.19 26.01 16.06
C THR A 226 33.55 25.83 16.73
N LEU A 227 33.81 24.67 17.35
CA LEU A 227 35.10 24.35 17.93
C LEU A 227 35.94 23.57 16.92
N ALA A 228 36.98 24.24 16.42
CA ALA A 228 37.99 23.67 15.53
C ALA A 228 38.90 22.67 16.27
N VAL A 229 38.35 21.54 16.74
CA VAL A 229 39.13 20.40 17.23
C VAL A 229 38.69 19.16 16.47
N ASP A 230 39.36 18.99 15.33
CA ASP A 230 39.41 17.78 14.53
C ASP A 230 39.94 16.60 15.36
N THR A 231 39.07 15.64 15.75
CA THR A 231 39.36 14.18 15.79
C THR A 231 38.19 13.35 16.36
N THR A 232 37.02 13.37 15.72
CA THR A 232 36.09 12.20 15.78
C THR A 232 35.41 12.07 14.42
N THR A 233 36.02 11.27 13.54
CA THR A 233 35.49 10.93 12.22
C THR A 233 34.23 10.06 12.32
N LEU A 234 33.11 10.65 12.72
CA LEU A 234 31.79 10.25 12.26
C LEU A 234 31.60 10.91 10.89
N GLY A 235 31.94 10.16 9.84
CA GLY A 235 32.09 10.60 8.45
C GLY A 235 31.07 11.64 7.98
N THR A 236 31.40 12.91 8.18
CA THR A 236 30.68 14.07 7.68
C THR A 236 31.23 14.40 6.30
N ARG A 237 30.77 13.66 5.29
CA ARG A 237 30.81 14.19 3.92
C ARG A 237 29.66 15.19 3.80
N ALA A 238 30.00 16.48 3.79
CA ALA A 238 29.17 17.55 3.25
C ALA A 238 28.99 17.36 1.74
N GLY A 239 28.25 16.31 1.37
CA GLY A 239 27.86 16.00 0.00
C GLY A 239 26.41 15.56 0.02
N ASP A 240 25.64 15.94 -1.00
CA ASP A 240 24.21 15.68 -1.18
C ASP A 240 23.69 14.47 -0.38
N ASN A 241 23.09 14.74 0.78
CA ASN A 241 22.40 13.74 1.62
C ASN A 241 21.03 13.36 1.01
N GLU A 242 20.98 13.27 -0.32
CA GLU A 242 19.81 12.88 -1.08
C GLU A 242 19.79 11.37 -1.24
N ARG A 243 18.84 10.71 -0.56
CA ARG A 243 18.61 9.28 -0.77
C ARG A 243 17.58 9.11 -1.87
N ARG A 244 17.96 8.49 -2.98
CA ARG A 244 17.00 8.08 -4.01
C ARG A 244 16.11 6.97 -3.45
N ARG A 245 14.79 7.18 -3.50
CA ARG A 245 13.82 6.12 -3.24
C ARG A 245 13.98 5.07 -4.33
N ARG A 246 14.12 3.80 -3.93
CA ARG A 246 14.23 2.69 -4.86
C ARG A 246 12.82 2.31 -5.33
N SER A 247 12.73 1.82 -6.56
CA SER A 247 11.48 1.32 -7.10
C SER A 247 10.99 0.10 -6.31
N THR A 248 9.67 0.01 -6.16
CA THR A 248 8.99 -1.11 -5.51
C THR A 248 8.16 -1.84 -6.55
N LEU A 249 8.38 -3.13 -6.68
CA LEU A 249 7.63 -4.00 -7.59
C LEU A 249 6.48 -4.63 -6.82
N HIS A 250 5.25 -4.52 -7.33
CA HIS A 250 4.12 -5.33 -6.91
C HIS A 250 3.78 -6.34 -8.00
N GLY A 251 3.53 -7.58 -7.61
CA GLY A 251 2.88 -8.60 -8.43
C GLY A 251 1.62 -9.06 -7.72
N HIS A 252 0.52 -9.20 -8.44
CA HIS A 252 -0.72 -9.73 -7.90
C HIS A 252 -1.41 -10.69 -8.86
N ALA A 253 -2.07 -11.69 -8.30
CA ALA A 253 -2.90 -12.60 -9.04
C ALA A 253 -4.11 -12.97 -8.19
N ARG A 254 -5.28 -13.05 -8.81
CA ARG A 254 -6.55 -13.36 -8.18
C ARG A 254 -7.38 -14.21 -9.12
N LEU A 255 -8.02 -15.23 -8.57
CA LEU A 255 -8.94 -16.08 -9.31
C LEU A 255 -10.26 -16.13 -8.55
N ASP A 256 -11.37 -15.73 -9.17
CA ASP A 256 -12.70 -15.85 -8.59
C ASP A 256 -13.41 -17.05 -9.24
N LEU A 257 -13.74 -18.06 -8.44
CA LEU A 257 -14.41 -19.28 -8.89
C LEU A 257 -15.77 -19.43 -8.21
N GLU A 258 -16.79 -19.73 -8.99
CA GLU A 258 -18.05 -20.26 -8.47
C GLU A 258 -17.92 -21.78 -8.23
N LEU A 259 -18.08 -22.18 -6.97
CA LEU A 259 -18.11 -23.60 -6.58
C LEU A 259 -19.55 -24.15 -6.64
N SER A 260 -20.54 -23.32 -6.27
CA SER A 260 -21.97 -23.58 -6.40
C SER A 260 -22.73 -22.26 -6.43
N GLU A 261 -24.04 -22.28 -6.67
CA GLU A 261 -24.89 -21.08 -6.70
C GLU A 261 -24.79 -20.19 -5.46
N LYS A 262 -24.41 -20.75 -4.31
CA LYS A 262 -24.27 -20.02 -3.04
C LYS A 262 -22.83 -19.78 -2.62
N TRP A 263 -21.85 -20.45 -3.22
CA TRP A 263 -20.47 -20.45 -2.74
C TRP A 263 -19.50 -20.04 -3.83
N ARG A 264 -18.66 -19.05 -3.51
CA ARG A 264 -17.51 -18.67 -4.33
C ARG A 264 -16.22 -18.81 -3.54
N PHE A 265 -15.16 -19.14 -4.25
CA PHE A 265 -13.82 -19.27 -3.70
C PHE A 265 -12.87 -18.37 -4.48
N GLN A 266 -12.09 -17.57 -3.75
CA GLN A 266 -11.16 -16.61 -4.31
C GLN A 266 -9.77 -16.79 -3.68
N PRO A 267 -8.89 -17.62 -4.27
CA PRO A 267 -7.48 -17.58 -3.97
C PRO A 267 -6.83 -16.35 -4.61
N SER A 268 -5.84 -15.79 -3.91
CA SER A 268 -5.06 -14.64 -4.35
C SER A 268 -3.63 -14.74 -3.86
N LEU A 269 -2.72 -14.18 -4.65
CA LEU A 269 -1.30 -14.06 -4.39
C LEU A 269 -0.93 -12.60 -4.55
N PHE A 270 -0.18 -12.06 -3.61
CA PHE A 270 0.42 -10.74 -3.68
C PHE A 270 1.90 -10.86 -3.36
N VAL A 271 2.75 -10.21 -4.14
CA VAL A 271 4.20 -10.17 -3.96
C VAL A 271 4.63 -8.72 -4.02
N GLN A 272 5.38 -8.28 -3.03
CA GLN A 272 5.99 -6.96 -3.01
C GLN A 272 7.50 -7.11 -2.87
N SER A 273 8.24 -6.44 -3.74
CA SER A 273 9.70 -6.38 -3.68
C SER A 273 10.14 -4.93 -3.63
N SER A 274 10.61 -4.50 -2.45
CA SER A 274 11.13 -3.16 -2.21
C SER A 274 12.62 -3.24 -1.92
N SER A 275 13.46 -2.70 -2.81
CA SER A 275 14.91 -2.76 -2.72
C SER A 275 15.50 -4.18 -2.69
N SER A 276 15.66 -4.77 -1.50
CA SER A 276 16.23 -6.12 -1.30
C SER A 276 15.38 -6.97 -0.37
N VAL A 277 14.20 -6.46 -0.01
CA VAL A 277 13.22 -7.18 0.80
C VAL A 277 12.08 -7.57 -0.13
N THR A 278 11.80 -8.86 -0.19
CA THR A 278 10.64 -9.40 -0.91
C THR A 278 9.72 -10.06 0.10
N SER A 279 8.45 -9.66 0.09
CA SER A 279 7.38 -10.30 0.84
C SER A 279 6.38 -10.90 -0.14
N ALA A 280 5.85 -12.07 0.22
CA ALA A 280 4.80 -12.74 -0.54
C ALA A 280 3.66 -13.08 0.41
N SER A 281 2.43 -12.78 0.00
CA SER A 281 1.20 -13.05 0.71
C SER A 281 0.33 -13.95 -0.13
N VAL A 282 -0.09 -15.08 0.44
CA VAL A 282 -1.10 -15.95 -0.15
C VAL A 282 -2.35 -15.81 0.70
N GLN A 283 -3.50 -15.56 0.06
CA GLN A 283 -4.79 -15.47 0.75
C GLN A 283 -5.85 -16.24 -0.01
N ALA A 284 -6.84 -16.73 0.72
CA ALA A 284 -8.02 -17.35 0.14
C ALA A 284 -9.28 -16.84 0.85
N TRP A 285 -10.28 -16.46 0.07
CA TRP A 285 -11.61 -16.07 0.54
C TRP A 285 -12.65 -17.11 0.14
N GLY A 286 -13.43 -17.59 1.09
CA GLY A 286 -14.72 -18.25 0.86
C GLY A 286 -15.85 -17.23 1.00
N SER A 287 -16.70 -17.11 -0.01
CA SER A 287 -17.87 -16.24 0.01
C SER A 287 -19.14 -17.08 -0.05
N ARG A 288 -20.09 -16.79 0.84
CA ARG A 288 -21.41 -17.43 0.90
C ARG A 288 -22.52 -16.39 0.69
N ALA A 289 -23.39 -16.64 -0.27
CA ALA A 289 -24.64 -15.88 -0.42
C ALA A 289 -25.61 -16.23 0.72
N LEU A 290 -25.93 -15.25 1.56
CA LEU A 290 -26.87 -15.40 2.68
C LEU A 290 -28.29 -15.01 2.29
N LYS A 291 -28.42 -13.91 1.55
CA LYS A 291 -29.67 -13.37 0.98
C LYS A 291 -29.36 -12.81 -0.41
N PRO A 292 -30.37 -12.51 -1.24
CA PRO A 292 -30.15 -11.72 -2.45
C PRO A 292 -29.35 -10.46 -2.11
N ASN A 293 -28.26 -10.23 -2.84
CA ASN A 293 -27.34 -9.10 -2.67
C ASN A 293 -26.63 -9.00 -1.30
N LEU A 294 -26.60 -10.07 -0.49
CA LEU A 294 -25.85 -10.12 0.78
C LEU A 294 -24.95 -11.35 0.82
N ASN A 295 -23.64 -11.13 0.74
CA ASN A 295 -22.64 -12.18 0.82
C ASN A 295 -21.76 -11.99 2.06
N LEU A 296 -21.59 -13.06 2.84
CA LEU A 296 -20.57 -13.14 3.88
C LEU A 296 -19.28 -13.68 3.27
N ARG A 297 -18.15 -13.08 3.61
CA ARG A 297 -16.82 -13.49 3.16
C ARG A 297 -15.97 -13.81 4.37
N LEU A 298 -15.35 -14.98 4.35
CA LEU A 298 -14.37 -15.40 5.36
C LEU A 298 -13.10 -15.77 4.62
N GLY A 299 -11.96 -15.35 5.14
CA GLY A 299 -10.70 -15.63 4.49
C GLY A 299 -9.57 -15.88 5.47
N LEU A 300 -8.57 -16.59 4.97
CA LEU A 300 -7.32 -16.85 5.67
C LEU A 300 -6.18 -16.48 4.74
N GLY A 301 -5.08 -16.04 5.33
CA GLY A 301 -3.89 -15.69 4.60
C GLY A 301 -2.61 -15.97 5.36
N TYR A 302 -1.51 -15.94 4.64
CA TYR A 302 -0.17 -16.05 5.20
C TYR A 302 0.77 -15.18 4.39
N ARG A 303 1.53 -14.34 5.10
CA ARG A 303 2.58 -13.49 4.56
C ARG A 303 3.93 -14.05 5.00
N THR A 304 4.73 -14.46 4.02
CA THR A 304 6.00 -15.18 4.22
C THR A 304 6.91 -14.43 5.17
N GLY A 305 7.30 -15.11 6.26
CA GLY A 305 8.23 -14.58 7.25
C GLY A 305 7.67 -13.47 8.13
N ASP A 306 6.39 -13.10 8.00
CA ASP A 306 5.77 -12.02 8.78
C ASP A 306 4.58 -12.51 9.62
N ALA A 307 3.43 -12.82 9.01
CA ALA A 307 2.18 -12.99 9.76
C ALA A 307 1.19 -13.98 9.11
N ALA A 308 0.40 -14.66 9.95
CA ALA A 308 -0.84 -15.31 9.52
C ALA A 308 -1.99 -14.29 9.57
N GLN A 309 -2.94 -14.38 8.66
CA GLN A 309 -3.96 -13.36 8.44
C GLN A 309 -5.34 -13.99 8.57
N VAL A 310 -6.20 -13.36 9.36
CA VAL A 310 -7.63 -13.71 9.45
C VAL A 310 -8.43 -12.59 8.83
N LEU A 311 -9.32 -12.93 7.90
CA LEU A 311 -10.05 -11.96 7.07
C LEU A 311 -11.55 -12.20 7.19
N ILE A 312 -12.32 -11.14 7.38
CA ILE A 312 -13.79 -11.18 7.44
C ILE A 312 -14.30 -10.05 6.55
N GLY A 313 -15.29 -10.33 5.71
CA GLY A 313 -15.86 -9.35 4.81
C GLY A 313 -17.37 -9.52 4.63
N LEU A 314 -18.00 -8.44 4.21
CA LEU A 314 -19.42 -8.38 3.92
C LEU A 314 -19.62 -7.61 2.61
N ASP A 315 -20.28 -8.24 1.66
CA ASP A 315 -20.75 -7.55 0.45
C ASP A 315 -22.27 -7.38 0.59
N TYR A 316 -22.75 -6.14 0.60
CA TYR A 316 -24.16 -5.81 0.63
C TYR A 316 -24.49 -4.79 -0.46
N GLU A 317 -25.27 -5.20 -1.46
CA GLU A 317 -25.58 -4.38 -2.64
C GLU A 317 -24.29 -3.88 -3.32
N GLN A 318 -24.04 -2.56 -3.31
CA GLN A 318 -22.85 -1.95 -3.85
C GLN A 318 -21.77 -1.63 -2.80
N ILE A 319 -22.04 -1.95 -1.52
CA ILE A 319 -21.09 -1.83 -0.42
C ILE A 319 -20.28 -3.12 -0.33
N ARG A 320 -18.97 -2.99 -0.19
CA ARG A 320 -18.09 -4.07 0.22
C ARG A 320 -17.21 -3.58 1.36
N ALA A 321 -17.26 -4.28 2.49
CA ALA A 321 -16.49 -3.97 3.68
C ALA A 321 -15.68 -5.19 4.12
N ALA A 322 -14.51 -4.97 4.70
CA ALA A 322 -13.73 -6.03 5.31
C ALA A 322 -12.89 -5.57 6.48
N LEU A 323 -12.66 -6.51 7.38
CA LEU A 323 -11.76 -6.45 8.50
C LEU A 323 -10.69 -7.53 8.34
N SER A 324 -9.44 -7.21 8.65
CA SER A 324 -8.38 -8.22 8.80
C SER A 324 -7.62 -8.05 10.09
N TYR A 325 -7.04 -9.16 10.57
CA TYR A 325 -6.08 -9.17 11.66
C TYR A 325 -4.87 -10.02 11.30
N ASP A 326 -3.68 -9.41 11.37
CA ASP A 326 -2.38 -10.04 11.17
C ASP A 326 -1.88 -10.57 12.52
N ILE A 327 -1.83 -11.88 12.67
CA ILE A 327 -1.18 -12.54 13.79
C ILE A 327 0.32 -12.59 13.47
N THR A 328 1.10 -11.71 14.08
CA THR A 328 2.56 -11.64 13.88
C THR A 328 3.21 -12.98 14.19
N LEU A 329 3.88 -13.55 13.19
CA LEU A 329 4.60 -14.82 13.27
C LEU A 329 6.14 -14.67 13.33
N SER A 330 6.67 -13.50 12.99
CA SER A 330 8.11 -13.21 12.92
C SER A 330 8.81 -13.07 14.29
N GLN A 331 10.14 -12.93 14.29
CA GLN A 331 10.93 -12.65 15.52
C GLN A 331 10.56 -11.33 16.19
N SER A 332 9.83 -10.45 15.50
CA SER A 332 9.32 -9.20 16.05
C SER A 332 8.23 -9.41 17.11
N ARG A 333 7.67 -10.63 17.28
CA ARG A 333 6.66 -10.94 18.31
C ARG A 333 7.05 -10.48 19.73
N THR A 334 8.31 -10.63 20.10
CA THR A 334 8.80 -10.25 21.45
C THR A 334 8.90 -8.74 21.61
N VAL A 335 9.24 -8.03 20.53
CA VAL A 335 9.33 -6.55 20.50
C VAL A 335 7.94 -5.91 20.45
N THR A 336 6.96 -6.60 19.85
CA THR A 336 5.60 -6.08 19.68
C THR A 336 4.63 -6.55 20.78
N ASN A 337 5.11 -7.19 21.85
CA ASN A 337 4.27 -7.79 22.90
C ASN A 337 3.17 -8.71 22.32
N TYR A 338 3.51 -9.53 21.32
CA TYR A 338 2.59 -10.41 20.60
C TYR A 338 1.46 -9.69 19.84
N GLN A 339 1.58 -8.38 19.63
CA GLN A 339 0.57 -7.61 18.93
C GLN A 339 0.71 -7.69 17.42
N GLY A 340 -0.46 -7.76 16.79
CA GLY A 340 -0.65 -7.80 15.37
C GLY A 340 -0.86 -6.42 14.73
N ALA A 341 -1.35 -6.48 13.50
CA ALA A 341 -1.91 -5.33 12.79
C ALA A 341 -3.38 -5.60 12.46
N PHE A 342 -4.23 -4.60 12.57
CA PHE A 342 -5.60 -4.70 12.10
C PHE A 342 -5.81 -3.80 10.89
N GLU A 343 -6.71 -4.21 10.00
CA GLU A 343 -7.17 -3.34 8.92
C GLU A 343 -8.68 -3.31 8.85
N LEU A 344 -9.23 -2.13 8.61
CA LEU A 344 -10.64 -1.91 8.35
C LEU A 344 -10.78 -1.23 7.00
N SER A 345 -11.64 -1.76 6.14
CA SER A 345 -11.86 -1.24 4.80
C SER A 345 -13.33 -1.20 4.44
N ALA A 346 -13.69 -0.21 3.61
CA ALA A 346 -14.99 -0.10 3.01
C ALA A 346 -14.86 0.53 1.62
N GLN A 347 -15.66 0.03 0.67
CA GLN A 347 -15.78 0.59 -0.66
C GLN A 347 -17.25 0.59 -1.10
N TYR A 348 -17.60 1.56 -1.93
CA TYR A 348 -18.92 1.71 -2.53
C TYR A 348 -18.80 1.93 -4.04
N ILE A 349 -19.64 1.25 -4.82
CA ILE A 349 -19.72 1.43 -6.28
C ILE A 349 -21.05 2.10 -6.65
N PHE A 350 -21.01 3.37 -7.05
CA PHE A 350 -22.17 4.08 -7.57
C PHE A 350 -22.48 3.64 -9.00
N ASN A 351 -23.77 3.40 -9.27
CA ASN A 351 -24.32 3.18 -10.61
C ASN A 351 -25.24 4.34 -10.97
N ILE A 352 -24.69 5.36 -11.62
CA ILE A 352 -25.42 6.60 -11.95
C ILE A 352 -26.44 6.34 -13.07
N TYR A 353 -26.10 5.44 -14.01
CA TYR A 353 -27.00 5.01 -15.07
C TYR A 353 -27.75 3.75 -14.64
N LYS A 354 -29.03 3.90 -14.26
CA LYS A 354 -29.93 2.76 -14.01
C LYS A 354 -30.16 2.01 -15.33
N LYS A 355 -30.17 0.67 -15.30
CA LYS A 355 -30.64 -0.12 -16.45
C LYS A 355 -32.06 0.37 -16.81
N PRO A 356 -32.34 0.72 -18.07
CA PRO A 356 -33.70 1.08 -18.46
C PRO A 356 -34.61 -0.12 -18.14
N THR A 357 -35.63 0.11 -17.33
CA THR A 357 -36.68 -0.87 -17.10
C THR A 357 -37.43 -1.01 -18.41
N VAL A 358 -37.15 -2.08 -19.16
CA VAL A 358 -37.91 -2.42 -20.36
C VAL A 358 -39.30 -2.80 -19.87
N VAL A 359 -40.28 -1.92 -20.04
CA VAL A 359 -41.68 -2.28 -19.81
C VAL A 359 -41.98 -3.37 -20.84
N PRO A 360 -42.33 -4.60 -20.43
CA PRO A 360 -42.67 -5.63 -21.40
C PRO A 360 -43.87 -5.13 -22.19
N ALA A 361 -43.67 -4.89 -23.50
CA ALA A 361 -44.77 -4.62 -24.40
C ALA A 361 -45.59 -5.91 -24.48
N MET A 362 -46.75 -5.93 -23.80
CA MET A 362 -47.77 -6.94 -24.10
C MET A 362 -48.19 -6.72 -25.55
N LEU A 363 -47.66 -7.54 -26.45
CA LEU A 363 -48.18 -7.66 -27.80
C LEU A 363 -49.54 -8.34 -27.66
N CYS A 364 -50.62 -7.55 -27.59
CA CYS A 364 -51.97 -8.07 -27.71
C CYS A 364 -52.08 -8.79 -29.07
N PRO A 365 -52.46 -10.07 -29.11
CA PRO A 365 -52.77 -10.72 -30.37
C PRO A 365 -53.97 -9.97 -30.99
N ARG A 366 -53.79 -9.45 -32.20
CA ARG A 366 -54.92 -9.09 -33.05
C ARG A 366 -55.57 -10.41 -33.46
N ILE A 367 -56.75 -10.66 -32.89
CA ILE A 367 -57.62 -11.79 -33.25
C ILE A 367 -58.13 -11.57 -34.67
#